data_AF-U2X1T6-F1
#
_entry.id   AF-U2X1T6-F1
#
_cell.length_a   1.000
_cell.length_b   1.000
_cell.length_c   1.000
_cell.angle_alpha   90.00
_cell.angle_beta   90.00
_cell.angle_gamma   90.00
#
_symmetry.space_group_name_H-M   'P 1'
#
loop_
_entity.id
_entity.type
_entity.pdbx_description
1 polymer ?
#
loop_
_entity_poly.entity_id
_entity_poly.type
_entity_poly.pdbx_seq_one_letter_code
_entity_poly.pdbx_strand_id
1 'polypeptide(L)'
;MMMLEVRAVSHRYGPKQVLDRVTFSVEKGELFGIVGPNGSGKTTLLKLICKELPLASGEIKIHGQPLLALSAKQWARFAAVLPQTAEAAPGYTVRETVALGRYAHQRGLFPTWTKEDEAAVQEALRAVGLADKIDEPLERLSGGERQRAYLARALAQKPQLLLLDEPTNHMDVSGQVRLLDRLAEAARSRDLTVVAVFHDMNVASLYCDRVLVLKEGKTAALGTPTDVMTPALLEEVFAAPIVRLAHPAAAKPMFSFVPKGKQEESSAGGLRLSFLDDAAVLASCQPLRVLSSALIGAGFQWATHFVNRQVGLDYDCGDAEGDMRRYLEQHGFSPERTIGMMTAVDVHDAVWLQKEGEAFSVAIMTTAGVGNAVDAARAWQHKPLAARPGTINMVIVIDGVLTEAAFVQAMMTATEAKVKALADCSVCDLETGTLATGTSTDSLAVAATQTGRTFAYAGTATELGRAIGRLVYEATIEALDRYKRRRGRR
;
A
#
# COMPACT_ATOMS: atom_id res chain seq x y z
N MET A 1 17.31 20.53 -17.93
CA MET A 1 17.66 20.40 -19.37
C MET A 1 16.87 19.22 -19.92
N MET A 2 16.25 19.36 -21.09
CA MET A 2 15.45 18.30 -21.69
C MET A 2 16.35 17.22 -22.30
N MET A 3 16.07 15.96 -21.96
CA MET A 3 16.74 14.77 -22.51
C MET A 3 16.02 14.30 -23.77
N LEU A 4 14.69 14.18 -23.71
CA LEU A 4 13.83 13.69 -24.79
C LEU A 4 12.66 14.65 -24.98
N GLU A 5 12.36 15.00 -26.22
CA GLU A 5 11.15 15.74 -26.60
C GLU A 5 10.42 14.99 -27.71
N VAL A 6 9.12 14.77 -27.53
CA VAL A 6 8.23 14.13 -28.49
C VAL A 6 7.11 15.12 -28.80
N ARG A 7 6.92 15.49 -30.06
CA ARG A 7 5.97 16.52 -30.49
C ARG A 7 5.04 15.99 -31.57
N ALA A 8 3.75 15.94 -31.26
CA ALA A 8 2.67 15.55 -32.16
C ALA A 8 2.91 14.23 -32.93
N VAL A 9 3.57 13.26 -32.30
CA VAL A 9 3.93 11.99 -32.95
C VAL A 9 2.69 11.14 -33.18
N SER A 10 2.55 10.67 -34.43
CA SER A 10 1.45 9.81 -34.86
C SER A 10 1.99 8.62 -35.63
N HIS A 11 1.34 7.46 -35.51
CA HIS A 11 1.76 6.24 -36.18
C HIS A 11 0.57 5.36 -36.56
N ARG A 12 0.69 4.71 -37.73
CA ARG A 12 -0.32 3.82 -38.29
C ARG A 12 0.33 2.51 -38.75
N TYR A 13 -0.37 1.39 -38.52
CA TYR A 13 -0.10 0.13 -39.21
C TYR A 13 -1.19 -0.10 -40.25
N GLY A 14 -0.84 0.09 -41.54
CA GLY A 14 -1.84 0.13 -42.62
C GLY A 14 -2.91 1.19 -42.33
N PRO A 15 -4.21 0.83 -42.30
CA PRO A 15 -5.29 1.79 -42.02
C PRO A 15 -5.41 2.13 -40.52
N LYS A 16 -4.93 1.27 -39.62
CA LYS A 16 -5.14 1.39 -38.16
C LYS A 16 -4.22 2.44 -37.56
N GLN A 17 -4.79 3.50 -36.99
CA GLN A 17 -4.04 4.46 -36.17
C GLN A 17 -3.78 3.88 -34.79
N VAL A 18 -2.50 3.83 -34.41
CA VAL A 18 -2.05 3.34 -33.09
C VAL A 18 -1.58 4.47 -32.19
N LEU A 19 -1.06 5.56 -32.77
CA LEU A 19 -0.73 6.78 -32.05
C LEU A 19 -1.33 7.99 -32.76
N ASP A 20 -1.86 8.94 -31.98
CA ASP A 20 -2.48 10.17 -32.47
C ASP A 20 -1.95 11.39 -31.72
N ARG A 21 -1.03 12.10 -32.39
CA ARG A 21 -0.44 13.40 -31.98
C ARG A 21 0.07 13.43 -30.54
N VAL A 22 0.70 12.35 -30.08
CA VAL A 22 1.29 12.26 -28.73
C VAL A 22 2.40 13.28 -28.56
N THR A 23 2.34 14.03 -27.46
CA THR A 23 3.31 15.10 -27.12
C THR A 23 3.69 15.00 -25.65
N PHE A 24 4.99 14.94 -25.37
CA PHE A 24 5.56 14.98 -24.02
C PHE A 24 7.06 15.27 -24.06
N SER A 25 7.64 15.52 -22.88
CA SER A 25 9.08 15.69 -22.71
C SER A 25 9.57 15.04 -21.42
N VAL A 26 10.83 14.63 -21.45
CA VAL A 26 11.54 13.99 -20.34
C VAL A 26 12.79 14.80 -20.01
N GLU A 27 12.95 15.14 -18.75
CA GLU A 27 14.08 15.87 -18.21
C GLU A 27 15.28 14.96 -17.97
N LYS A 28 16.49 15.52 -18.03
CA LYS A 28 17.69 14.77 -17.66
C LYS A 28 17.63 14.36 -16.19
N GLY A 29 17.85 13.08 -15.91
CA GLY A 29 17.80 12.52 -14.55
C GLY A 29 16.40 12.09 -14.11
N GLU A 30 15.42 12.13 -14.99
CA GLU A 30 14.04 11.72 -14.69
C GLU A 30 13.85 10.21 -14.91
N LEU A 31 13.14 9.55 -14.00
CA LEU A 31 12.52 8.25 -14.23
C LEU A 31 11.08 8.47 -14.68
N PHE A 32 10.87 8.40 -16.00
CA PHE A 32 9.61 8.69 -16.66
C PHE A 32 8.86 7.42 -17.04
N GLY A 33 7.63 7.27 -16.55
CA GLY A 33 6.78 6.12 -16.83
C GLY A 33 5.83 6.34 -18.01
N ILE A 34 5.62 5.32 -18.83
CA ILE A 34 4.53 5.26 -19.80
C ILE A 34 3.57 4.15 -19.37
N VAL A 35 2.33 4.51 -19.05
CA VAL A 35 1.31 3.60 -18.53
C VAL A 35 0.04 3.65 -19.37
N GLY A 36 -0.79 2.61 -19.25
CA GLY A 36 -2.05 2.50 -19.96
C GLY A 36 -2.38 1.04 -20.29
N PRO A 37 -3.59 0.75 -20.80
CA PRO A 37 -4.01 -0.61 -21.12
C PRO A 37 -3.23 -1.20 -22.29
N ASN A 38 -3.40 -2.51 -22.50
CA ASN A 38 -2.87 -3.17 -23.68
C ASN A 38 -3.46 -2.56 -24.96
N GLY A 39 -2.61 -2.39 -25.98
CA GLY A 39 -3.03 -1.77 -27.24
C GLY A 39 -3.11 -0.24 -27.23
N SER A 40 -2.76 0.45 -26.13
CA SER A 40 -2.76 1.93 -26.09
C SER A 40 -1.61 2.60 -26.86
N GLY A 41 -0.67 1.83 -27.41
CA GLY A 41 0.45 2.33 -28.22
C GLY A 41 1.78 2.52 -27.49
N LYS A 42 1.90 2.10 -26.22
CA LYS A 42 3.13 2.25 -25.39
C LYS A 42 4.39 1.70 -26.08
N THR A 43 4.38 0.42 -26.46
CA THR A 43 5.48 -0.23 -27.19
C THR A 43 5.74 0.42 -28.55
N THR A 44 4.70 0.82 -29.29
CA THR A 44 4.87 1.53 -30.57
C THR A 44 5.58 2.87 -30.40
N LEU A 45 5.22 3.62 -29.34
CA LEU A 45 5.87 4.87 -29.01
C LEU A 45 7.34 4.66 -28.66
N LEU A 46 7.64 3.65 -27.84
CA LEU A 46 9.02 3.31 -27.51
C LEU A 46 9.83 2.92 -28.76
N LYS A 47 9.27 2.08 -29.64
CA LYS A 47 9.90 1.68 -30.91
C LYS A 47 10.22 2.85 -31.84
N LEU A 48 9.38 3.89 -31.86
CA LEU A 48 9.65 5.12 -32.62
C LEU A 48 10.83 5.89 -32.02
N ILE A 49 10.91 6.01 -30.70
CA ILE A 49 12.03 6.66 -30.00
C ILE A 49 13.33 5.88 -30.22
N CYS A 50 13.24 4.55 -30.28
CA CYS A 50 14.36 3.64 -30.50
C CYS A 50 14.83 3.52 -31.97
N LYS A 51 14.17 4.19 -32.92
CA LYS A 51 14.39 4.03 -34.37
C LYS A 51 14.12 2.62 -34.92
N GLU A 52 13.43 1.76 -34.18
CA GLU A 52 12.96 0.46 -34.70
C GLU A 52 11.84 0.63 -35.72
N LEU A 53 11.07 1.73 -35.61
CA LEU A 53 10.04 2.12 -36.56
C LEU A 53 10.36 3.50 -37.17
N PRO A 54 10.05 3.72 -38.46
CA PRO A 54 10.23 5.01 -39.08
C PRO A 54 9.24 6.04 -38.52
N LEU A 55 9.74 7.22 -38.20
CA LEU A 55 8.92 8.36 -37.79
C LEU A 55 8.30 9.03 -39.02
N ALA A 56 7.02 8.78 -39.28
CA ALA A 56 6.30 9.33 -40.43
C ALA A 56 5.62 10.68 -40.17
N SER A 57 5.31 11.01 -38.91
CA SER A 57 4.61 12.24 -38.52
C SER A 57 5.00 12.68 -37.11
N GLY A 58 5.11 13.99 -36.92
CA GLY A 58 5.61 14.61 -35.69
C GLY A 58 7.14 14.74 -35.67
N GLU A 59 7.68 15.08 -34.49
CA GLU A 59 9.10 15.31 -34.28
C GLU A 59 9.56 14.65 -32.98
N ILE A 60 10.74 14.02 -33.00
CA ILE A 60 11.41 13.51 -31.80
C ILE A 60 12.80 14.14 -31.74
N LYS A 61 13.18 14.70 -30.57
CA LYS A 61 14.52 15.23 -30.30
C LYS A 61 15.16 14.55 -29.11
N ILE A 62 16.45 14.30 -29.18
CA ILE A 62 17.29 13.85 -28.06
C ILE A 62 18.36 14.90 -27.83
N HIS A 63 18.46 15.44 -26.61
CA HIS A 63 19.36 16.57 -26.28
C HIS A 63 19.22 17.75 -27.26
N GLY A 64 17.99 18.07 -27.67
CA GLY A 64 17.69 19.15 -28.62
C GLY A 64 18.05 18.85 -30.09
N GLN A 65 18.66 17.71 -30.39
CA GLN A 65 18.98 17.28 -31.76
C GLN A 65 17.85 16.41 -32.34
N PRO A 66 17.40 16.63 -33.58
CA PRO A 66 16.41 15.77 -34.23
C PRO A 66 16.89 14.31 -34.28
N LEU A 67 16.01 13.38 -33.89
CA LEU A 67 16.32 11.95 -33.83
C LEU A 67 16.83 11.42 -35.17
N LEU A 68 16.23 11.85 -36.28
CA LEU A 68 16.59 11.45 -37.64
C LEU A 68 17.96 11.97 -38.09
N ALA A 69 18.49 13.03 -37.46
CA ALA A 69 19.82 13.58 -37.79
C ALA A 69 20.96 12.82 -37.10
N LEU A 70 20.68 12.03 -36.06
CA LEU A 70 21.67 11.23 -35.37
C LEU A 70 22.04 9.99 -36.20
N SER A 71 23.34 9.76 -36.46
CA SER A 71 23.79 8.46 -36.97
C SER A 71 23.53 7.33 -35.96
N ALA A 72 23.52 6.08 -36.43
CA ALA A 72 23.35 4.92 -35.55
C ALA A 72 24.41 4.89 -34.43
N LYS A 73 25.67 5.23 -34.74
CA LYS A 73 26.76 5.28 -33.76
C LYS A 73 26.58 6.41 -32.73
N GLN A 74 26.09 7.58 -33.15
CA GLN A 74 25.78 8.66 -32.21
C GLN A 74 24.62 8.29 -31.30
N TRP A 75 23.54 7.75 -31.87
CA TRP A 75 22.37 7.31 -31.09
C TRP A 75 22.75 6.23 -30.07
N ALA A 76 23.52 5.22 -30.47
CA ALA A 76 24.03 4.17 -29.59
C ALA A 76 25.07 4.66 -28.56
N ARG A 77 25.47 5.93 -28.55
CA ARG A 77 26.25 6.53 -27.44
C ARG A 77 25.38 7.28 -26.45
N PHE A 78 24.20 7.73 -26.88
CA PHE A 78 23.27 8.46 -26.03
C PHE A 78 22.25 7.54 -25.37
N ALA A 79 21.69 6.59 -26.14
CA ALA A 79 20.56 5.79 -25.72
C ALA A 79 20.84 4.29 -25.79
N ALA A 80 20.42 3.56 -24.76
CA ALA A 80 20.38 2.10 -24.76
C ALA A 80 18.92 1.63 -24.62
N VAL A 81 18.62 0.45 -25.17
CA VAL A 81 17.27 -0.12 -25.19
C VAL A 81 17.31 -1.51 -24.59
N LEU A 82 16.39 -1.77 -23.68
CA LEU A 82 16.02 -3.12 -23.27
C LEU A 82 14.66 -3.45 -23.88
N PRO A 83 14.61 -4.27 -24.96
CA PRO A 83 13.35 -4.66 -25.57
C PRO A 83 12.60 -5.66 -24.67
N GLN A 84 11.28 -5.74 -24.85
CA GLN A 84 10.37 -6.61 -24.10
C GLN A 84 10.76 -8.09 -24.17
N THR A 85 11.24 -8.54 -25.34
CA THR A 85 11.74 -9.89 -25.58
C THR A 85 13.14 -9.82 -26.15
N ALA A 86 14.08 -10.47 -25.48
CA ALA A 86 15.40 -10.70 -26.00
C ALA A 86 15.62 -12.21 -26.12
N GLU A 87 15.54 -12.72 -27.35
CA GLU A 87 15.90 -14.11 -27.63
C GLU A 87 17.37 -14.33 -27.28
N ALA A 88 17.69 -15.45 -26.65
CA ALA A 88 19.07 -15.78 -26.31
C ALA A 88 19.87 -15.98 -27.61
N ALA A 89 20.95 -15.22 -27.79
CA ALA A 89 21.91 -15.54 -28.83
C ALA A 89 22.62 -16.85 -28.43
N PRO A 90 22.52 -17.92 -29.23
CA PRO A 90 23.07 -19.19 -28.84
C PRO A 90 24.59 -19.12 -28.71
N GLY A 91 25.14 -19.80 -27.70
CA GLY A 91 26.59 -19.94 -27.52
C GLY A 91 27.34 -18.76 -26.90
N TYR A 92 26.67 -17.71 -26.44
CA TYR A 92 27.30 -16.60 -25.71
C TYR A 92 27.24 -16.81 -24.19
N THR A 93 28.32 -16.47 -23.51
CA THR A 93 28.36 -16.30 -22.05
C THR A 93 27.72 -14.98 -21.61
N VAL A 94 27.43 -14.86 -20.32
CA VAL A 94 26.97 -13.59 -19.72
C VAL A 94 27.98 -12.47 -19.99
N ARG A 95 29.27 -12.72 -19.79
CA ARG A 95 30.34 -11.73 -20.04
C ARG A 95 30.32 -11.24 -21.48
N GLU A 96 30.31 -12.15 -22.44
CA GLU A 96 30.34 -11.80 -23.87
C GLU A 96 29.09 -11.02 -24.26
N THR A 97 27.93 -11.42 -23.74
CA THR A 97 26.67 -10.70 -23.98
C THR A 97 26.72 -9.27 -23.45
N VAL A 98 27.22 -9.05 -22.24
CA VAL A 98 27.34 -7.72 -21.64
C VAL A 98 28.42 -6.88 -22.34
N ALA A 99 29.52 -7.51 -22.75
CA ALA A 99 30.60 -6.87 -23.50
C ALA A 99 30.14 -6.26 -24.83
N LEU A 100 29.10 -6.82 -25.47
CA LEU A 100 28.50 -6.24 -26.68
C LEU A 100 27.97 -4.81 -26.45
N GLY A 101 27.62 -4.43 -25.22
CA GLY A 101 27.24 -3.05 -24.87
C GLY A 101 28.35 -2.03 -25.13
N ARG A 102 29.62 -2.46 -25.21
CA ARG A 102 30.78 -1.60 -25.46
C ARG A 102 31.05 -1.32 -26.93
N TYR A 103 30.32 -1.97 -27.85
CA TYR A 103 30.53 -1.84 -29.29
C TYR A 103 30.47 -0.38 -29.78
N ALA A 104 29.56 0.44 -29.24
CA ALA A 104 29.42 1.86 -29.62
C ALA A 104 30.64 2.74 -29.26
N HIS A 105 31.47 2.29 -28.32
CA HIS A 105 32.66 2.99 -27.83
C HIS A 105 33.94 2.61 -28.57
N GLN A 106 33.94 1.48 -29.28
CA GLN A 106 35.08 1.00 -30.04
C GLN A 106 35.49 1.98 -31.16
N ARG A 107 36.82 2.15 -31.32
CA ARG A 107 37.46 3.06 -32.27
C ARG A 107 38.44 2.29 -33.17
N GLY A 108 38.50 2.67 -34.45
CA GLY A 108 39.41 2.08 -35.44
C GLY A 108 38.88 0.80 -36.10
N LEU A 109 39.65 0.28 -37.05
CA LEU A 109 39.34 -0.96 -37.78
C LEU A 109 39.63 -2.23 -36.95
N PHE A 110 40.53 -2.13 -35.97
CA PHE A 110 40.93 -3.20 -35.05
C PHE A 110 40.84 -2.71 -33.60
N PRO A 111 39.62 -2.56 -33.06
CA PRO A 111 39.45 -2.05 -31.70
C PRO A 111 40.05 -3.01 -30.67
N THR A 112 40.84 -2.47 -29.75
CA THR A 112 41.41 -3.22 -28.62
C THR A 112 40.51 -3.07 -27.40
N TRP A 113 40.31 -4.17 -26.66
CA TRP A 113 39.57 -4.15 -25.40
C TRP A 113 40.31 -3.31 -24.36
N THR A 114 39.65 -2.29 -23.80
CA THR A 114 40.29 -1.35 -22.86
C THR A 114 39.97 -1.69 -21.40
N LYS A 115 40.74 -1.12 -20.47
CA LYS A 115 40.43 -1.20 -19.02
C LYS A 115 39.08 -0.55 -18.68
N GLU A 116 38.69 0.50 -19.41
CA GLU A 116 37.40 1.17 -19.25
C GLU A 116 36.24 0.27 -19.68
N ASP A 117 36.42 -0.51 -20.76
CA ASP A 117 35.42 -1.47 -21.22
C ASP A 117 35.22 -2.59 -20.19
N GLU A 118 36.31 -3.16 -19.67
CA GLU A 118 36.23 -4.17 -18.62
C GLU A 118 35.55 -3.62 -17.36
N ALA A 119 35.93 -2.42 -16.91
CA ALA A 119 35.33 -1.78 -15.74
C ALA A 119 33.81 -1.55 -15.93
N ALA A 120 33.38 -1.10 -17.10
CA ALA A 120 31.97 -0.88 -17.41
C ALA A 120 31.16 -2.19 -17.40
N VAL A 121 31.71 -3.28 -17.93
CA VAL A 121 31.08 -4.61 -17.89
C VAL A 121 30.94 -5.10 -16.44
N GLN A 122 32.01 -5.02 -15.64
CA GLN A 122 31.99 -5.47 -14.24
C GLN A 122 31.05 -4.63 -13.38
N GLU A 123 31.00 -3.32 -13.59
CA GLU A 123 30.05 -2.44 -12.91
C GLU A 123 28.60 -2.80 -13.28
N ALA A 124 28.30 -3.00 -14.56
CA ALA A 124 26.97 -3.37 -15.02
C ALA A 124 26.51 -4.73 -14.46
N LEU A 125 27.39 -5.73 -14.42
CA LEU A 125 27.09 -7.05 -13.83
C LEU A 125 26.80 -6.97 -12.33
N ARG A 126 27.58 -6.18 -11.59
CA ARG A 126 27.30 -5.89 -10.16
C ARG A 126 25.97 -5.15 -9.99
N ALA A 127 25.68 -4.19 -10.87
CA ALA A 127 24.44 -3.41 -10.90
C ALA A 127 23.19 -4.25 -11.24
N VAL A 128 23.33 -5.48 -11.72
CA VAL A 128 22.19 -6.42 -11.88
C VAL A 128 22.30 -7.70 -11.04
N GLY A 129 23.34 -7.83 -10.22
CA GLY A 129 23.55 -9.02 -9.37
C GLY A 129 23.82 -10.29 -10.18
N LEU A 130 24.68 -10.20 -11.20
CA LEU A 130 25.15 -11.35 -12.01
C LEU A 130 26.68 -11.46 -12.04
N ALA A 131 27.38 -10.82 -11.10
CA ALA A 131 28.84 -10.82 -11.05
C ALA A 131 29.42 -12.23 -10.83
N ASP A 132 28.70 -13.08 -10.12
CA ASP A 132 29.02 -14.49 -9.83
C ASP A 132 28.71 -15.44 -11.00
N LYS A 133 27.96 -14.98 -12.01
CA LYS A 133 27.51 -15.78 -13.17
C LYS A 133 28.16 -15.36 -14.48
N ILE A 134 29.28 -14.65 -14.41
CA ILE A 134 29.92 -14.01 -15.56
C ILE A 134 30.29 -14.99 -16.69
N ASP A 135 30.73 -16.20 -16.34
CA ASP A 135 31.14 -17.23 -17.31
C ASP A 135 30.03 -18.23 -17.65
N GLU A 136 28.82 -18.06 -17.07
CA GLU A 136 27.70 -18.94 -17.38
C GLU A 136 27.21 -18.70 -18.82
N PRO A 137 26.89 -19.76 -19.58
CA PRO A 137 26.16 -19.63 -20.83
C PRO A 137 24.78 -18.98 -20.62
N LEU A 138 24.42 -18.04 -21.49
CA LEU A 138 23.15 -17.29 -21.38
C LEU A 138 21.91 -18.20 -21.40
N GLU A 139 22.00 -19.34 -22.09
CA GLU A 139 20.95 -20.36 -22.18
C GLU A 139 20.69 -21.09 -20.86
N ARG A 140 21.67 -21.13 -19.95
CA ARG A 140 21.54 -21.78 -18.63
C ARG A 140 20.90 -20.87 -17.59
N LEU A 141 20.76 -19.58 -17.88
CA LEU A 141 20.11 -18.63 -17.01
C LEU A 141 18.59 -18.83 -17.00
N SER A 142 17.98 -18.59 -15.85
CA SER A 142 16.53 -18.38 -15.77
C SER A 142 16.09 -17.17 -16.62
N GLY A 143 14.80 -17.09 -16.96
CA GLY A 143 14.26 -15.95 -17.74
C GLY A 143 14.57 -14.59 -17.12
N GLY A 144 14.42 -14.46 -15.80
CA GLY A 144 14.73 -13.22 -15.07
C GLY A 144 16.23 -12.90 -15.02
N GLU A 145 17.10 -13.91 -14.88
CA GLU A 145 18.55 -13.71 -14.97
C GLU A 145 18.98 -13.28 -16.38
N ARG A 146 18.41 -13.90 -17.41
CA ARG A 146 18.67 -13.53 -18.80
C ARG A 146 18.26 -12.09 -19.08
N GLN A 147 17.10 -11.66 -18.57
CA GLN A 147 16.65 -10.27 -18.66
C GLN A 147 17.61 -9.30 -17.96
N ARG A 148 18.11 -9.68 -16.77
CA ARG A 148 19.16 -8.92 -16.07
C ARG A 148 20.47 -8.85 -16.85
N ALA A 149 20.87 -9.91 -17.54
CA ALA A 149 22.06 -9.90 -18.39
C ALA A 149 21.89 -8.92 -19.58
N TYR A 150 20.71 -8.87 -20.19
CA TYR A 150 20.42 -7.90 -21.25
C TYR A 150 20.35 -6.46 -20.74
N LEU A 151 19.84 -6.25 -19.53
CA LEU A 151 19.90 -4.97 -18.88
C LEU A 151 21.36 -4.57 -18.59
N ALA A 152 22.19 -5.47 -18.08
CA ALA A 152 23.61 -5.21 -17.87
C ALA A 152 24.31 -4.84 -19.17
N ARG A 153 23.98 -5.48 -20.29
CA ARG A 153 24.46 -5.07 -21.62
C ARG A 153 24.10 -3.61 -21.93
N ALA A 154 22.85 -3.22 -21.68
CA ALA A 154 22.39 -1.84 -21.88
C ALA A 154 23.10 -0.85 -20.94
N LEU A 155 23.33 -1.22 -19.68
CA LEU A 155 24.04 -0.37 -18.70
C LEU A 155 25.54 -0.28 -18.99
N ALA A 156 26.18 -1.35 -19.47
CA ALA A 156 27.59 -1.37 -19.86
C ALA A 156 27.86 -0.38 -21.01
N GLN A 157 26.85 -0.07 -21.84
CA GLN A 157 26.91 0.98 -22.85
C GLN A 157 27.12 2.38 -22.26
N LYS A 158 26.92 2.58 -20.95
CA LYS A 158 26.95 3.88 -20.26
C LYS A 158 26.07 4.93 -20.96
N PRO A 159 24.76 4.63 -21.17
CA PRO A 159 23.86 5.55 -21.85
C PRO A 159 23.51 6.74 -20.96
N GLN A 160 23.11 7.85 -21.56
CA GLN A 160 22.45 8.95 -20.85
C GLN A 160 20.93 8.78 -20.81
N LEU A 161 20.37 8.00 -21.75
CA LEU A 161 18.96 7.65 -21.86
C LEU A 161 18.80 6.12 -21.92
N LEU A 162 18.09 5.54 -20.96
CA LEU A 162 17.75 4.12 -20.96
C LEU A 162 16.26 3.96 -21.26
N LEU A 163 15.95 3.24 -22.33
CA LEU A 163 14.60 2.96 -22.79
C LEU A 163 14.25 1.52 -22.43
N LEU A 164 13.19 1.32 -21.66
CA LEU A 164 12.82 0.02 -21.10
C LEU A 164 11.40 -0.34 -21.50
N ASP A 165 11.21 -1.47 -22.18
CA ASP A 165 9.89 -2.03 -22.42
C ASP A 165 9.62 -3.14 -21.41
N GLU A 166 8.80 -2.87 -20.40
CA GLU A 166 8.39 -3.83 -19.37
C GLU A 166 9.58 -4.52 -18.66
N PRO A 167 10.50 -3.75 -18.06
CA PRO A 167 11.79 -4.24 -17.56
C PRO A 167 11.68 -5.19 -16.36
N THR A 168 10.50 -5.37 -15.79
CA THR A 168 10.22 -6.20 -14.63
C THR A 168 9.55 -7.54 -14.97
N ASN A 169 9.14 -7.75 -16.23
CA ASN A 169 8.53 -9.03 -16.63
C ASN A 169 9.47 -10.21 -16.37
N HIS A 170 8.92 -11.39 -16.08
CA HIS A 170 9.70 -12.63 -15.82
C HIS A 170 10.70 -12.56 -14.64
N MET A 171 10.71 -11.47 -13.87
CA MET A 171 11.50 -11.34 -12.64
C MET A 171 10.65 -11.67 -11.42
N ASP A 172 11.29 -12.24 -10.41
CA ASP A 172 10.71 -12.39 -9.08
C ASP A 172 10.58 -11.02 -8.38
N VAL A 173 9.69 -10.93 -7.39
CA VAL A 173 9.41 -9.67 -6.67
C VAL A 173 10.70 -9.03 -6.12
N SER A 174 11.58 -9.86 -5.55
CA SER A 174 12.85 -9.40 -4.99
C SER A 174 13.78 -8.78 -6.06
N GLY A 175 13.87 -9.42 -7.24
CA GLY A 175 14.63 -8.91 -8.37
C GLY A 175 14.03 -7.63 -8.96
N GLN A 176 12.70 -7.53 -9.06
CA GLN A 176 12.01 -6.33 -9.54
C GLN A 176 12.32 -5.12 -8.65
N VAL A 177 12.18 -5.26 -7.33
CA VAL A 177 12.45 -4.18 -6.37
C VAL A 177 13.91 -3.71 -6.47
N ARG A 178 14.88 -4.64 -6.41
CA ARG A 178 16.31 -4.28 -6.52
C ARG A 178 16.63 -3.54 -7.82
N LEU A 179 16.02 -3.95 -8.93
CA LEU A 179 16.21 -3.29 -10.21
C LEU A 179 15.68 -1.85 -10.18
N LEU A 180 14.42 -1.68 -9.79
CA LEU A 180 13.75 -0.40 -9.80
C LEU A 180 14.39 0.58 -8.81
N ASP A 181 14.82 0.12 -7.63
CA ASP A 181 15.56 0.93 -6.66
C ASP A 181 16.85 1.48 -7.26
N ARG A 182 17.62 0.63 -7.97
CA ARG A 182 18.88 1.03 -8.63
C ARG A 182 18.65 2.01 -9.77
N LEU A 183 17.62 1.78 -10.59
CA LEU A 183 17.25 2.71 -11.66
C LEU A 183 16.83 4.07 -11.09
N ALA A 184 16.04 4.07 -10.02
CA ALA A 184 15.62 5.29 -9.35
C ALA A 184 16.80 6.02 -8.70
N GLU A 185 17.77 5.30 -8.13
CA GLU A 185 19.01 5.89 -7.59
C GLU A 185 19.87 6.53 -8.69
N ALA A 186 20.10 5.83 -9.80
CA ALA A 186 20.86 6.33 -10.94
C ALA A 186 20.18 7.53 -11.63
N ALA A 187 18.85 7.57 -11.65
CA ALA A 187 18.09 8.72 -12.11
C ALA A 187 18.31 9.93 -11.18
N ARG A 188 18.17 9.73 -9.86
CA ARG A 188 18.36 10.78 -8.85
C ARG A 188 19.78 11.36 -8.83
N SER A 189 20.82 10.55 -9.07
CA SER A 189 22.20 11.05 -9.19
C SER A 189 22.43 11.88 -10.47
N ARG A 190 21.45 11.93 -11.38
CA ARG A 190 21.46 12.60 -12.69
C ARG A 190 22.48 12.01 -13.68
N ASP A 191 22.93 10.80 -13.41
CA ASP A 191 23.83 10.05 -14.29
C ASP A 191 23.07 9.34 -15.41
N LEU A 192 21.78 9.06 -15.20
CA LEU A 192 20.93 8.35 -16.13
C LEU A 192 19.54 8.99 -16.24
N THR A 193 18.96 8.99 -17.43
CA THR A 193 17.52 9.28 -17.64
C THR A 193 16.85 7.99 -18.07
N VAL A 194 15.70 7.66 -17.49
CA VAL A 194 15.01 6.39 -17.76
C VAL A 194 13.62 6.69 -18.31
N VAL A 195 13.27 6.06 -19.44
CA VAL A 195 11.89 6.03 -19.94
C VAL A 195 11.45 4.58 -19.97
N ALA A 196 10.46 4.25 -19.16
CA ALA A 196 10.04 2.86 -18.96
C ALA A 196 8.54 2.68 -19.18
N VAL A 197 8.17 1.62 -19.90
CA VAL A 197 6.78 1.17 -20.03
C VAL A 197 6.45 0.27 -18.84
N PHE A 198 5.37 0.60 -18.14
CA PHE A 198 4.86 -0.18 -17.02
C PHE A 198 3.41 -0.63 -17.27
N HIS A 199 3.12 -1.89 -16.93
CA HIS A 199 1.75 -2.39 -16.84
C HIS A 199 1.14 -2.21 -15.46
N ASP A 200 1.99 -2.24 -14.43
CA ASP A 200 1.56 -2.08 -13.05
C ASP A 200 1.57 -0.60 -12.65
N MET A 201 0.38 -0.07 -12.37
CA MET A 201 0.16 1.30 -11.94
C MET A 201 0.79 1.62 -10.57
N ASN A 202 0.92 0.63 -9.69
CA ASN A 202 1.57 0.80 -8.39
C ASN A 202 3.08 0.90 -8.54
N VAL A 203 3.68 0.10 -9.42
CA VAL A 203 5.11 0.21 -9.75
C VAL A 203 5.41 1.58 -10.36
N ALA A 204 4.61 2.02 -11.34
CA ALA A 204 4.78 3.34 -11.94
C ALA A 204 4.60 4.46 -10.91
N SER A 205 3.59 4.35 -10.03
CA SER A 205 3.34 5.31 -8.97
C SER A 205 4.51 5.44 -7.99
N LEU A 206 5.06 4.30 -7.56
CA LEU A 206 6.12 4.25 -6.56
C LEU A 206 7.44 4.82 -7.09
N TYR A 207 7.82 4.47 -8.32
CA TYR A 207 9.16 4.71 -8.86
C TYR A 207 9.27 5.90 -9.82
N CYS A 208 8.20 6.27 -10.53
CA CYS A 208 8.28 7.33 -11.53
C CYS A 208 8.18 8.73 -10.90
N ASP A 209 8.95 9.65 -11.44
CA ASP A 209 8.85 11.08 -11.15
C ASP A 209 7.59 11.65 -11.82
N ARG A 210 7.42 11.32 -13.11
CA ARG A 210 6.23 11.65 -13.91
C ARG A 210 5.82 10.46 -14.77
N VAL A 211 4.53 10.43 -15.11
CA VAL A 211 3.93 9.41 -15.95
C VAL A 211 3.16 10.04 -17.12
N LEU A 212 3.26 9.39 -18.27
CA LEU A 212 2.37 9.57 -19.41
C LEU A 212 1.32 8.45 -19.39
N VAL A 213 0.07 8.82 -19.18
CA VAL A 213 -1.06 7.89 -19.29
C VAL A 213 -1.55 7.89 -20.74
N LEU A 214 -1.44 6.76 -21.42
CA LEU A 214 -1.93 6.56 -22.78
C LEU A 214 -3.23 5.77 -22.80
N LYS A 215 -4.20 6.26 -23.57
CA LYS A 215 -5.46 5.58 -23.88
C LYS A 215 -5.74 5.71 -25.37
N GLU A 216 -5.98 4.58 -26.04
CA GLU A 216 -6.35 4.55 -27.47
C GLU A 216 -5.40 5.38 -28.38
N GLY A 217 -4.10 5.34 -28.11
CA GLY A 217 -3.09 6.06 -28.89
C GLY A 217 -2.95 7.55 -28.58
N LYS A 218 -3.70 8.08 -27.61
CA LYS A 218 -3.71 9.49 -27.20
C LYS A 218 -3.18 9.67 -25.78
N THR A 219 -2.66 10.86 -25.50
CA THR A 219 -2.34 11.29 -24.14
C THR A 219 -3.64 11.50 -23.35
N ALA A 220 -3.89 10.67 -22.35
CA ALA A 220 -5.00 10.84 -21.41
C ALA A 220 -4.60 11.79 -20.27
N ALA A 221 -3.37 11.66 -19.76
CA ALA A 221 -2.81 12.57 -18.77
C ALA A 221 -1.27 12.55 -18.77
N LEU A 222 -0.66 13.63 -18.25
CA LEU A 222 0.79 13.78 -18.11
C LEU A 222 1.12 14.59 -16.85
N GLY A 223 1.91 14.02 -15.94
CA GLY A 223 2.28 14.69 -14.69
C GLY A 223 2.80 13.72 -13.63
N THR A 224 2.90 14.16 -12.38
CA THR A 224 3.30 13.25 -11.28
C THR A 224 2.22 12.20 -11.06
N PRO A 225 2.56 10.97 -10.63
CA PRO A 225 1.55 9.95 -10.30
C PRO A 225 0.48 10.46 -9.33
N THR A 226 0.88 11.25 -8.33
CA THR A 226 -0.02 11.82 -7.32
C THR A 226 -1.09 12.71 -7.94
N ASP A 227 -0.73 13.52 -8.94
CA ASP A 227 -1.62 14.52 -9.53
C ASP A 227 -2.50 13.93 -10.63
N VAL A 228 -1.96 13.00 -11.43
CA VAL A 228 -2.66 12.54 -12.64
C VAL A 228 -3.34 11.20 -12.49
N MET A 229 -2.86 10.29 -11.64
CA MET A 229 -3.45 8.97 -11.47
C MET A 229 -4.61 9.05 -10.45
N THR A 230 -5.71 9.68 -10.87
CA THR A 230 -6.95 9.75 -10.08
C THR A 230 -7.79 8.49 -10.29
N PRO A 231 -8.61 8.06 -9.31
CA PRO A 231 -9.56 6.96 -9.50
C PRO A 231 -10.38 7.11 -10.78
N ALA A 232 -11.00 8.28 -11.00
CA ALA A 232 -11.82 8.55 -12.17
C ALA A 232 -11.06 8.36 -13.50
N LEU A 233 -9.82 8.87 -13.61
CA LEU A 233 -9.02 8.67 -14.81
C LEU A 233 -8.67 7.20 -15.00
N LEU A 234 -8.22 6.51 -13.94
CA LEU A 234 -7.81 5.12 -14.06
C LEU A 234 -9.01 4.20 -14.36
N GLU A 235 -10.19 4.46 -13.80
CA GLU A 235 -11.42 3.76 -14.14
C GLU A 235 -11.78 3.94 -15.62
N GLU A 236 -11.65 5.17 -16.14
CA GLU A 236 -11.85 5.45 -17.55
C GLU A 236 -10.82 4.74 -18.45
N VAL A 237 -9.56 4.68 -18.02
CA VAL A 237 -8.43 4.14 -18.81
C VAL A 237 -8.39 2.61 -18.78
N PHE A 238 -8.70 1.99 -17.66
CA PHE A 238 -8.63 0.54 -17.44
C PHE A 238 -10.00 -0.16 -17.47
N ALA A 239 -11.11 0.59 -17.55
CA ALA A 239 -12.48 0.08 -17.57
C ALA A 239 -12.82 -0.83 -16.37
N ALA A 240 -12.25 -0.52 -15.21
CA ALA A 240 -12.41 -1.28 -13.97
C ALA A 240 -12.53 -0.35 -12.76
N PRO A 241 -13.40 -0.63 -11.77
CA PRO A 241 -13.50 0.15 -10.53
C PRO A 241 -12.18 0.15 -9.76
N ILE A 242 -11.70 1.33 -9.36
CA ILE A 242 -10.38 1.52 -8.73
C ILE A 242 -10.52 2.37 -7.48
N VAL A 243 -9.91 1.90 -6.39
CA VAL A 243 -9.72 2.70 -5.18
C VAL A 243 -8.28 3.18 -5.08
N ARG A 244 -8.12 4.41 -4.59
CA ARG A 244 -6.82 5.01 -4.26
C ARG A 244 -6.65 5.04 -2.75
N LEU A 245 -5.52 4.52 -2.31
CA LEU A 245 -5.05 4.47 -0.94
C LEU A 245 -3.74 5.25 -0.83
N ALA A 246 -3.36 5.65 0.39
CA ALA A 246 -2.02 6.13 0.67
C ALA A 246 -1.06 4.93 0.83
N HIS A 247 0.12 4.98 0.22
CA HIS A 247 1.13 3.96 0.45
C HIS A 247 1.65 4.08 1.91
N PRO A 248 1.75 2.97 2.67
CA PRO A 248 2.03 3.02 4.10
C PRO A 248 3.44 3.52 4.44
N ALA A 249 4.41 3.32 3.53
CA ALA A 249 5.82 3.68 3.75
C ALA A 249 6.32 4.82 2.85
N ALA A 250 5.49 5.34 1.94
CA ALA A 250 5.95 6.33 0.95
C ALA A 250 4.84 7.35 0.68
N ALA A 251 5.21 8.61 0.43
CA ALA A 251 4.28 9.67 0.05
C ALA A 251 3.81 9.54 -1.42
N LYS A 252 3.27 8.37 -1.77
CA LYS A 252 2.84 7.97 -3.11
C LYS A 252 1.47 7.31 -3.04
N PRO A 253 0.64 7.44 -4.09
CA PRO A 253 -0.63 6.74 -4.12
C PRO A 253 -0.43 5.25 -4.40
N MET A 254 -1.29 4.43 -3.80
CA MET A 254 -1.43 3.01 -4.07
C MET A 254 -2.85 2.74 -4.58
N PHE A 255 -2.98 1.85 -5.54
CA PHE A 255 -4.24 1.56 -6.22
C PHE A 255 -4.60 0.08 -6.07
N SER A 256 -5.89 -0.18 -5.90
CA SER A 256 -6.44 -1.54 -5.87
C SER A 256 -7.73 -1.60 -6.68
N PHE A 257 -8.03 -2.77 -7.23
CA PHE A 257 -9.28 -3.02 -7.93
C PHE A 257 -10.39 -3.37 -6.94
N VAL A 258 -11.59 -2.87 -7.20
CA VAL A 258 -12.78 -3.29 -6.45
C VAL A 258 -13.52 -4.36 -7.27
N PRO A 259 -13.61 -5.61 -6.77
CA PRO A 259 -14.42 -6.62 -7.42
C PRO A 259 -15.86 -6.15 -7.55
N LYS A 260 -16.53 -6.46 -8.67
CA LYS A 260 -17.98 -6.28 -8.77
C LYS A 260 -18.64 -7.28 -7.81
N GLY A 261 -18.92 -6.87 -6.58
CA GLY A 261 -19.58 -7.71 -5.58
C GLY A 261 -21.05 -7.97 -5.95
N LYS A 262 -21.49 -9.22 -5.78
CA LYS A 262 -22.93 -9.51 -5.58
C LYS A 262 -23.32 -8.82 -4.28
N GLN A 263 -24.31 -7.92 -4.32
CA GLN A 263 -24.99 -7.46 -3.12
C GLN A 263 -25.76 -8.65 -2.55
N GLU A 264 -25.12 -9.46 -1.71
CA GLU A 264 -25.86 -10.35 -0.83
C GLU A 264 -26.37 -9.50 0.33
N GLU A 265 -27.69 -9.47 0.50
CA GLU A 265 -28.38 -8.89 1.64
C GLU A 265 -27.95 -9.65 2.90
N SER A 266 -26.84 -9.25 3.50
CA SER A 266 -26.50 -9.71 4.84
C SER A 266 -27.24 -8.84 5.85
N SER A 267 -28.09 -9.49 6.64
CA SER A 267 -28.51 -8.96 7.93
C SER A 267 -27.39 -9.18 8.94
N ALA A 268 -27.19 -8.25 9.88
CA ALA A 268 -26.33 -8.41 11.05
C ALA A 268 -26.69 -9.59 12.00
N GLY A 269 -27.50 -10.57 11.57
CA GLY A 269 -27.95 -11.74 12.33
C GLY A 269 -26.90 -12.82 12.58
N GLY A 270 -25.61 -12.49 12.49
CA GLY A 270 -24.50 -13.45 12.54
C GLY A 270 -23.56 -13.31 13.73
N LEU A 271 -23.82 -12.39 14.66
CA LEU A 271 -22.98 -12.15 15.82
C LEU A 271 -23.29 -13.14 16.95
N ARG A 272 -22.27 -13.81 17.47
CA ARG A 272 -22.37 -14.74 18.60
C ARG A 272 -21.41 -14.33 19.70
N LEU A 273 -21.94 -13.94 20.84
CA LEU A 273 -21.17 -13.77 22.07
C LEU A 273 -21.06 -15.11 22.80
N SER A 274 -19.85 -15.45 23.22
CA SER A 274 -19.54 -16.64 24.02
C SER A 274 -18.47 -16.31 25.06
N PHE A 275 -18.39 -17.11 26.11
CA PHE A 275 -17.40 -16.94 27.16
C PHE A 275 -16.57 -18.23 27.28
N LEU A 276 -15.25 -18.06 27.31
CA LEU A 276 -14.29 -19.05 27.80
C LEU A 276 -14.06 -18.81 29.29
N ASP A 277 -13.26 -19.66 29.93
CA ASP A 277 -12.93 -19.51 31.36
C ASP A 277 -12.26 -18.16 31.67
N ASP A 278 -11.47 -17.62 30.74
CA ASP A 278 -10.71 -16.40 30.89
C ASP A 278 -10.89 -15.40 29.72
N ALA A 279 -11.92 -15.54 28.87
CA ALA A 279 -12.15 -14.58 27.80
C ALA A 279 -13.62 -14.42 27.39
N ALA A 280 -14.00 -13.19 27.02
CA ALA A 280 -15.21 -12.93 26.25
C ALA A 280 -14.87 -12.94 24.75
N VAL A 281 -15.62 -13.72 23.97
CA VAL A 281 -15.40 -13.89 22.53
C VAL A 281 -16.66 -13.51 21.78
N LEU A 282 -16.56 -12.47 20.95
CA LEU A 282 -17.57 -12.12 19.96
C LEU A 282 -17.13 -12.65 18.58
N ALA A 283 -17.93 -13.53 17.98
CA ALA A 283 -17.69 -14.08 16.66
C ALA A 283 -18.73 -13.58 15.65
N SER A 284 -18.30 -13.36 14.41
CA SER A 284 -19.14 -13.02 13.26
C SER A 284 -19.07 -14.14 12.22
N CYS A 285 -20.20 -14.52 11.64
CA CYS A 285 -20.24 -15.52 10.55
C CYS A 285 -19.59 -15.04 9.25
N GLN A 286 -19.37 -13.73 9.12
CA GLN A 286 -18.74 -13.09 7.97
C GLN A 286 -17.61 -12.15 8.41
N PRO A 287 -16.57 -11.94 7.57
CA PRO A 287 -15.55 -10.93 7.84
C PRO A 287 -16.17 -9.54 7.95
N LEU A 288 -15.79 -8.81 9.00
CA LEU A 288 -16.15 -7.41 9.21
C LEU A 288 -14.92 -6.54 8.94
N ARG A 289 -15.10 -5.40 8.30
CA ARG A 289 -14.03 -4.39 8.19
C ARG A 289 -13.96 -3.64 9.51
N VAL A 290 -12.79 -3.61 10.13
CA VAL A 290 -12.58 -3.06 11.48
C VAL A 290 -11.53 -1.96 11.46
N LEU A 291 -11.77 -0.89 12.20
CA LEU A 291 -10.76 0.04 12.69
C LEU A 291 -10.61 -0.15 14.20
N SER A 292 -9.40 -0.42 14.69
CA SER A 292 -9.17 -0.78 16.09
C SER A 292 -7.92 -0.14 16.69
N SER A 293 -7.97 0.15 18.00
CA SER A 293 -6.81 0.49 18.84
C SER A 293 -6.34 -0.68 19.71
N ALA A 294 -6.85 -1.89 19.47
CA ALA A 294 -6.54 -3.09 20.26
C ALA A 294 -5.07 -3.53 20.11
N LEU A 295 -4.64 -4.37 21.07
CA LEU A 295 -3.28 -4.92 21.14
C LEU A 295 -2.94 -5.79 19.92
N ILE A 296 -3.80 -6.76 19.60
CA ILE A 296 -3.70 -7.51 18.34
C ILE A 296 -4.70 -6.92 17.37
N GLY A 297 -4.20 -6.56 16.20
CA GLY A 297 -5.06 -6.12 15.12
C GLY A 297 -5.39 -4.64 15.10
N ALA A 298 -4.43 -3.81 15.50
CA ALA A 298 -4.52 -2.35 15.42
C ALA A 298 -4.63 -1.85 13.96
N GLY A 299 -5.28 -0.71 13.78
CA GLY A 299 -5.51 -0.11 12.46
C GLY A 299 -6.67 -0.75 11.70
N PHE A 300 -6.62 -0.66 10.36
CA PHE A 300 -7.64 -1.23 9.49
C PHE A 300 -7.34 -2.68 9.15
N GLN A 301 -8.33 -3.56 9.32
CA GLN A 301 -8.25 -4.96 8.88
C GLN A 301 -9.63 -5.59 8.67
N TRP A 302 -9.65 -6.83 8.21
CA TRP A 302 -10.85 -7.67 8.21
C TRP A 302 -10.76 -8.70 9.33
N ALA A 303 -11.77 -8.75 10.21
CA ALA A 303 -11.80 -9.67 11.34
C ALA A 303 -13.13 -10.42 11.43
N THR A 304 -13.09 -11.64 11.95
CA THR A 304 -14.28 -12.44 12.27
C THR A 304 -14.44 -12.67 13.77
N HIS A 305 -13.40 -12.42 14.56
CA HIS A 305 -13.40 -12.64 16.01
C HIS A 305 -12.92 -11.40 16.76
N PHE A 306 -13.49 -11.18 17.94
CA PHE A 306 -13.04 -10.19 18.91
C PHE A 306 -12.91 -10.91 20.24
N VAL A 307 -11.68 -10.98 20.75
CA VAL A 307 -11.33 -11.72 21.97
C VAL A 307 -10.88 -10.71 23.00
N ASN A 308 -11.60 -10.63 24.11
CA ASN A 308 -11.24 -9.83 25.27
C ASN A 308 -10.80 -10.77 26.38
N ARG A 309 -9.49 -10.95 26.54
CA ARG A 309 -8.88 -11.89 27.49
C ARG A 309 -8.72 -11.25 28.87
N GLN A 310 -9.11 -11.98 29.90
CA GLN A 310 -8.86 -11.63 31.29
C GLN A 310 -7.41 -11.96 31.67
N VAL A 311 -6.73 -11.02 32.31
CA VAL A 311 -5.39 -11.20 32.90
C VAL A 311 -5.41 -10.91 34.40
N GLY A 312 -4.43 -11.46 35.13
CA GLY A 312 -4.28 -11.22 36.57
C GLY A 312 -4.03 -9.75 36.91
N LEU A 313 -4.31 -9.36 38.16
CA LEU A 313 -4.02 -7.99 38.62
C LEU A 313 -2.52 -7.70 38.73
N ASP A 314 -1.72 -8.74 38.81
CA ASP A 314 -0.26 -8.77 38.85
C ASP A 314 0.37 -9.05 37.48
N TYR A 315 -0.43 -8.97 36.41
CA TYR A 315 0.07 -9.18 35.04
C TYR A 315 1.12 -8.12 34.67
N ASP A 316 2.37 -8.57 34.60
CA ASP A 316 3.52 -7.78 34.18
C ASP A 316 4.28 -8.56 33.09
N CYS A 317 3.94 -8.27 31.83
CA CYS A 317 4.56 -8.89 30.67
C CYS A 317 5.24 -7.82 29.82
N GLY A 318 6.56 -7.96 29.61
CA GLY A 318 7.32 -7.08 28.71
C GLY A 318 6.97 -7.22 27.24
N ASP A 319 6.19 -8.25 26.86
CA ASP A 319 5.71 -8.53 25.51
C ASP A 319 4.24 -8.99 25.54
N ALA A 320 3.34 -8.08 25.92
CA ALA A 320 1.91 -8.36 25.98
C ALA A 320 1.34 -8.76 24.60
N GLU A 321 1.85 -8.19 23.51
CA GLU A 321 1.42 -8.52 22.15
C GLU A 321 1.74 -9.97 21.80
N GLY A 322 2.99 -10.40 21.99
CA GLY A 322 3.40 -11.78 21.76
C GLY A 322 2.69 -12.77 22.68
N ASP A 323 2.40 -12.38 23.93
CA ASP A 323 1.59 -13.19 24.85
C ASP A 323 0.14 -13.35 24.35
N MET A 324 -0.51 -12.27 23.91
CA MET A 324 -1.85 -12.34 23.34
C MET A 324 -1.88 -13.18 22.07
N ARG A 325 -0.89 -13.04 21.19
CA ARG A 325 -0.78 -13.82 19.96
C ARG A 325 -0.72 -15.33 20.26
N ARG A 326 0.14 -15.74 21.22
CA ARG A 326 0.24 -17.14 21.66
C ARG A 326 -1.08 -17.65 22.23
N TYR A 327 -1.75 -16.85 23.05
CA TYR A 327 -3.07 -17.21 23.59
C TYR A 327 -4.10 -17.47 22.48
N LEU A 328 -4.18 -16.57 21.50
CA LEU A 328 -5.09 -16.72 20.35
C LEU A 328 -4.83 -18.03 19.60
N GLU A 329 -3.57 -18.31 19.26
CA GLU A 329 -3.17 -19.51 18.52
C GLU A 329 -3.51 -20.79 19.30
N GLN A 330 -3.25 -20.82 20.61
CA GLN A 330 -3.56 -21.97 21.48
C GLN A 330 -5.07 -22.25 21.57
N HIS A 331 -5.91 -21.22 21.43
CA HIS A 331 -7.37 -21.34 21.48
C HIS A 331 -8.01 -21.43 20.09
N GLY A 332 -7.21 -21.61 19.02
CA GLY A 332 -7.70 -21.81 17.66
C GLY A 332 -8.16 -20.53 16.95
N PHE A 333 -7.80 -19.35 17.47
CA PHE A 333 -8.07 -18.07 16.82
C PHE A 333 -6.87 -17.65 15.97
N SER A 334 -7.10 -17.34 14.69
CA SER A 334 -6.06 -16.74 13.82
C SER A 334 -5.86 -15.27 14.21
N PRO A 335 -4.63 -14.85 14.56
CA PRO A 335 -4.33 -13.44 14.86
C PRO A 335 -4.67 -12.48 13.71
N GLU A 336 -4.59 -12.95 12.47
CA GLU A 336 -4.87 -12.18 11.25
C GLU A 336 -6.37 -11.95 11.00
N ARG A 337 -7.24 -12.59 11.78
CA ARG A 337 -8.71 -12.47 11.70
C ARG A 337 -9.34 -12.10 13.03
N THR A 338 -8.52 -11.69 14.00
CA THR A 338 -8.96 -11.47 15.38
C THR A 338 -8.55 -10.10 15.87
N ILE A 339 -9.48 -9.42 16.52
CA ILE A 339 -9.18 -8.26 17.36
C ILE A 339 -8.92 -8.77 18.77
N GLY A 340 -7.67 -8.70 19.23
CA GLY A 340 -7.28 -9.17 20.55
C GLY A 340 -7.11 -8.03 21.54
N MET A 341 -7.90 -8.04 22.61
CA MET A 341 -7.85 -7.11 23.72
C MET A 341 -7.55 -7.87 25.02
N MET A 342 -7.00 -7.16 26.00
CA MET A 342 -6.75 -7.69 27.35
C MET A 342 -7.41 -6.79 28.40
N THR A 343 -7.86 -7.40 29.49
CA THR A 343 -8.51 -6.70 30.59
C THR A 343 -8.22 -7.38 31.92
N ALA A 344 -8.07 -6.61 33.00
CA ALA A 344 -8.04 -7.17 34.35
C ALA A 344 -9.44 -7.25 35.00
N VAL A 345 -10.45 -6.78 34.28
CA VAL A 345 -11.86 -6.93 34.63
C VAL A 345 -12.28 -8.36 34.35
N ASP A 346 -13.17 -8.87 35.19
CA ASP A 346 -13.75 -10.18 34.93
C ASP A 346 -14.65 -10.11 33.69
N VAL A 347 -14.33 -10.93 32.69
CA VAL A 347 -14.94 -10.85 31.36
C VAL A 347 -16.42 -11.17 31.39
N HIS A 348 -16.93 -11.89 32.39
CA HIS A 348 -18.37 -12.13 32.57
C HIS A 348 -19.16 -10.87 32.98
N ASP A 349 -18.47 -9.79 33.35
CA ASP A 349 -19.11 -8.47 33.53
C ASP A 349 -19.33 -7.72 32.21
N ALA A 350 -18.93 -8.29 31.07
CA ALA A 350 -19.18 -7.69 29.76
C ALA A 350 -20.67 -7.36 29.57
N VAL A 351 -20.92 -6.10 29.22
CA VAL A 351 -22.24 -5.60 28.84
C VAL A 351 -22.39 -5.75 27.33
N TRP A 352 -23.54 -6.28 26.91
CA TRP A 352 -23.91 -6.43 25.51
C TRP A 352 -25.22 -5.69 25.27
N LEU A 353 -25.17 -4.60 24.50
CA LEU A 353 -26.36 -3.85 24.07
C LEU A 353 -26.47 -3.88 22.55
N GLN A 354 -27.70 -3.98 22.04
CA GLN A 354 -27.99 -3.95 20.62
C GLN A 354 -29.20 -3.07 20.35
N LYS A 355 -29.13 -2.31 19.26
CA LYS A 355 -30.26 -1.58 18.70
C LYS A 355 -30.50 -2.05 17.28
N GLU A 356 -31.67 -2.66 17.07
CA GLU A 356 -32.17 -2.97 15.73
C GLU A 356 -32.98 -1.77 15.22
N GLY A 357 -32.71 -1.38 13.98
CA GLY A 357 -33.49 -0.39 13.26
C GLY A 357 -33.87 -0.93 11.89
N GLU A 358 -34.85 -0.30 11.25
CA GLU A 358 -35.32 -0.72 9.92
C GLU A 358 -34.22 -0.61 8.84
N ALA A 359 -33.30 0.34 8.99
CA ALA A 359 -32.27 0.64 7.99
C ALA A 359 -30.85 0.16 8.35
N PHE A 360 -30.57 -0.11 9.62
CA PHE A 360 -29.29 -0.63 10.12
C PHE A 360 -29.43 -1.09 11.57
N SER A 361 -28.48 -1.89 12.03
CA SER A 361 -28.34 -2.26 13.44
C SER A 361 -26.97 -1.88 13.98
N VAL A 362 -26.90 -1.65 15.30
CA VAL A 362 -25.65 -1.40 16.03
C VAL A 362 -25.64 -2.27 17.28
N ALA A 363 -24.55 -3.01 17.48
CA ALA A 363 -24.30 -3.80 18.68
C ALA A 363 -23.01 -3.34 19.36
N ILE A 364 -22.99 -3.35 20.69
CA ILE A 364 -21.84 -2.92 21.49
C ILE A 364 -21.58 -3.93 22.60
N MET A 365 -20.33 -4.41 22.65
CA MET A 365 -19.78 -5.13 23.80
C MET A 365 -18.88 -4.17 24.60
N THR A 366 -19.02 -4.11 25.92
CA THR A 366 -18.18 -3.25 26.77
C THR A 366 -17.80 -3.96 28.07
N THR A 367 -16.52 -3.94 28.42
CA THR A 367 -16.02 -4.23 29.78
C THR A 367 -15.37 -2.98 30.33
N ALA A 368 -15.64 -2.62 31.58
CA ALA A 368 -15.09 -1.40 32.18
C ALA A 368 -14.47 -1.66 33.55
N GLY A 369 -13.21 -1.27 33.73
CA GLY A 369 -12.51 -1.28 35.00
C GLY A 369 -11.74 0.01 35.20
N VAL A 370 -12.03 0.72 36.28
CA VAL A 370 -11.49 2.07 36.55
C VAL A 370 -10.36 2.08 37.57
N GLY A 371 -9.67 0.94 37.73
CA GLY A 371 -8.54 0.83 38.66
C GLY A 371 -7.36 1.74 38.32
N ASN A 372 -7.21 2.09 37.03
CA ASN A 372 -6.25 3.05 36.50
C ASN A 372 -6.94 4.17 35.72
N ALA A 373 -7.97 4.77 36.30
CA ALA A 373 -8.63 5.90 35.66
C ALA A 373 -7.66 7.08 35.49
N VAL A 374 -7.64 7.68 34.30
CA VAL A 374 -6.71 8.75 33.94
C VAL A 374 -7.47 9.93 33.31
N ASP A 375 -7.08 11.15 33.70
CA ASP A 375 -7.40 12.36 32.95
C ASP A 375 -6.35 12.55 31.85
N ALA A 376 -6.75 12.32 30.60
CA ALA A 376 -5.83 12.40 29.46
C ALA A 376 -5.19 13.79 29.29
N ALA A 377 -5.85 14.87 29.75
CA ALA A 377 -5.29 16.23 29.69
C ALA A 377 -4.19 16.47 30.75
N ARG A 378 -4.12 15.61 31.78
CA ARG A 378 -3.16 15.71 32.88
C ARG A 378 -2.27 14.47 33.06
N ALA A 379 -2.40 13.49 32.18
CA ALA A 379 -1.62 12.23 32.21
C ALA A 379 -0.09 12.45 32.23
N TRP A 380 0.41 13.57 31.68
CA TRP A 380 1.83 13.94 31.74
C TRP A 380 2.36 14.18 33.17
N GLN A 381 1.47 14.37 34.15
CA GLN A 381 1.82 14.51 35.56
C GLN A 381 2.03 13.16 36.25
N HIS A 382 1.61 12.07 35.61
CA HIS A 382 1.71 10.73 36.19
C HIS A 382 3.18 10.32 36.31
N LYS A 383 3.55 9.73 37.46
CA LYS A 383 4.86 9.07 37.57
C LYS A 383 4.82 7.76 36.76
N PRO A 384 5.95 7.27 36.21
CA PRO A 384 5.99 5.98 35.54
C PRO A 384 5.50 4.84 36.46
N LEU A 385 4.25 4.44 36.27
CA LEU A 385 3.46 3.29 36.75
C LEU A 385 3.84 2.67 38.11
N ALA A 386 3.07 3.01 39.15
CA ALA A 386 2.56 1.97 40.05
C ALA A 386 1.29 1.40 39.38
N ALA A 387 1.46 0.44 38.47
CA ALA A 387 0.41 -0.10 37.61
C ALA A 387 -0.76 -0.68 38.43
N ARG A 388 -1.81 0.11 38.65
CA ARG A 388 -3.09 -0.45 39.05
C ARG A 388 -3.77 -0.98 37.78
N PRO A 389 -4.33 -2.19 37.76
CA PRO A 389 -5.02 -2.69 36.58
C PRO A 389 -6.36 -1.99 36.36
N GLY A 390 -6.62 -1.51 35.15
CA GLY A 390 -7.90 -0.92 34.75
C GLY A 390 -7.96 -0.61 33.26
N THR A 391 -8.98 -1.13 32.59
CA THR A 391 -9.18 -1.06 31.14
C THR A 391 -10.66 -0.88 30.83
N ILE A 392 -10.98 -0.02 29.86
CA ILE A 392 -12.30 0.00 29.22
C ILE A 392 -12.13 -0.50 27.79
N ASN A 393 -12.65 -1.70 27.52
CA ASN A 393 -12.58 -2.33 26.22
C ASN A 393 -13.96 -2.35 25.58
N MET A 394 -14.05 -1.88 24.34
CA MET A 394 -15.30 -1.73 23.60
C MET A 394 -15.19 -2.30 22.19
N VAL A 395 -16.20 -3.06 21.79
CA VAL A 395 -16.38 -3.51 20.40
C VAL A 395 -17.73 -3.02 19.92
N ILE A 396 -17.74 -2.22 18.86
CA ILE A 396 -18.94 -1.67 18.23
C ILE A 396 -19.07 -2.33 16.86
N VAL A 397 -20.17 -3.03 16.61
CA VAL A 397 -20.46 -3.64 15.31
C VAL A 397 -21.64 -2.94 14.66
N ILE A 398 -21.47 -2.55 13.40
CA ILE A 398 -22.44 -1.76 12.63
C ILE A 398 -22.81 -2.53 11.37
N ASP A 399 -24.11 -2.66 11.12
CA ASP A 399 -24.61 -3.15 9.84
C ASP A 399 -24.61 -2.03 8.80
N GLY A 400 -23.68 -2.06 7.86
CA GLY A 400 -23.54 -1.01 6.86
C GLY A 400 -22.17 -0.93 6.19
N VAL A 401 -22.11 -0.14 5.11
CA VAL A 401 -20.86 0.28 4.47
C VAL A 401 -20.39 1.59 5.11
N LEU A 402 -19.29 1.54 5.85
CA LEU A 402 -18.65 2.73 6.43
C LEU A 402 -17.49 3.22 5.56
N THR A 403 -17.46 4.52 5.28
CA THR A 403 -16.26 5.20 4.76
C THR A 403 -15.19 5.30 5.84
N GLU A 404 -13.94 5.57 5.47
CA GLU A 404 -12.86 5.79 6.46
C GLU A 404 -13.19 6.97 7.40
N ALA A 405 -13.79 8.04 6.87
CA ALA A 405 -14.28 9.15 7.68
C ALA A 405 -15.35 8.72 8.70
N ALA A 406 -16.27 7.83 8.31
CA ALA A 406 -17.28 7.29 9.21
C ALA A 406 -16.66 6.43 10.32
N PHE A 407 -15.67 5.58 10.01
CA PHE A 407 -14.94 4.82 11.04
C PHE A 407 -14.27 5.73 12.08
N VAL A 408 -13.57 6.77 11.63
CA VAL A 408 -12.90 7.73 12.53
C VAL A 408 -13.93 8.47 13.39
N GLN A 409 -15.01 8.97 12.79
CA GLN A 409 -16.07 9.68 13.54
C GLN A 409 -16.81 8.78 14.53
N ALA A 410 -17.00 7.50 14.20
CA ALA A 410 -17.59 6.52 15.11
C ALA A 410 -16.71 6.33 16.35
N MET A 411 -15.38 6.22 16.19
CA MET A 411 -14.45 6.15 17.32
C MET A 411 -14.45 7.42 18.18
N MET A 412 -14.50 8.60 17.57
CA MET A 412 -14.61 9.87 18.28
C MET A 412 -15.90 9.94 19.10
N THR A 413 -17.05 9.65 18.47
CA THR A 413 -18.37 9.65 19.10
C THR A 413 -18.42 8.68 20.28
N ALA A 414 -17.87 7.47 20.11
CA ALA A 414 -17.79 6.48 21.17
C ALA A 414 -16.90 6.96 22.34
N THR A 415 -15.77 7.59 22.03
CA THR A 415 -14.87 8.13 23.05
C THR A 415 -15.54 9.25 23.85
N GLU A 416 -16.20 10.20 23.19
CA GLU A 416 -16.94 11.29 23.83
C GLU A 416 -18.07 10.77 24.73
N ALA A 417 -18.83 9.77 24.26
CA ALA A 417 -19.89 9.14 25.04
C ALA A 417 -19.35 8.40 26.28
N LYS A 418 -18.25 7.66 26.14
CA LYS A 418 -17.55 7.03 27.27
C LYS A 418 -17.08 8.07 28.29
N VAL A 419 -16.44 9.16 27.84
CA VAL A 419 -15.98 10.24 28.73
C VAL A 419 -17.15 10.83 29.52
N LYS A 420 -18.28 11.08 28.85
CA LYS A 420 -19.49 11.57 29.51
C LYS A 420 -20.01 10.57 30.55
N ALA A 421 -20.03 9.27 30.25
CA ALA A 421 -20.42 8.23 31.19
C ALA A 421 -19.51 8.18 32.43
N LEU A 422 -18.19 8.31 32.25
CA LEU A 422 -17.22 8.37 33.34
C LEU A 422 -17.45 9.60 34.24
N ALA A 423 -17.68 10.77 33.64
CA ALA A 423 -17.97 12.00 34.35
C ALA A 423 -19.27 11.90 35.16
N ASP A 424 -20.35 11.38 34.58
CA ASP A 424 -21.63 11.21 35.27
C ASP A 424 -21.56 10.14 36.37
N CYS A 425 -20.65 9.16 36.23
CA CYS A 425 -20.31 8.21 37.29
C CYS A 425 -19.31 8.75 38.33
N SER A 426 -18.88 10.01 38.21
CA SER A 426 -17.86 10.64 39.06
C SER A 426 -16.57 9.82 39.19
N VAL A 427 -16.12 9.23 38.08
CA VAL A 427 -14.83 8.51 38.04
C VAL A 427 -13.70 9.54 38.01
N CYS A 428 -12.80 9.46 38.97
CA CYS A 428 -11.67 10.39 39.09
C CYS A 428 -10.34 9.70 38.83
N ASP A 429 -9.41 10.45 38.26
CA ASP A 429 -7.99 10.16 38.29
C ASP A 429 -7.47 10.38 39.71
N LEU A 430 -6.91 9.34 40.31
CA LEU A 430 -6.47 9.36 41.70
C LEU A 430 -5.17 10.14 41.91
N GLU A 431 -4.36 10.32 40.86
CA GLU A 431 -3.10 11.07 40.97
C GLU A 431 -3.34 12.57 40.89
N THR A 432 -4.26 12.99 40.02
CA THR A 432 -4.51 14.42 39.73
C THR A 432 -5.74 14.97 40.44
N GLY A 433 -6.63 14.10 40.93
CA GLY A 433 -7.88 14.46 41.59
C GLY A 433 -8.96 15.01 40.64
N THR A 434 -8.75 14.97 39.33
CA THR A 434 -9.71 15.43 38.32
C THR A 434 -10.58 14.30 37.79
N LEU A 435 -11.63 14.65 37.03
CA LEU A 435 -12.47 13.67 36.35
C LEU A 435 -11.65 12.92 35.29
N ALA A 436 -11.78 11.60 35.29
CA ALA A 436 -11.12 10.75 34.31
C ALA A 436 -11.81 10.81 32.95
N THR A 437 -11.02 10.69 31.89
CA THR A 437 -11.50 10.60 30.50
C THR A 437 -11.39 9.18 29.93
N GLY A 438 -10.75 8.27 30.66
CA GLY A 438 -10.55 6.88 30.28
C GLY A 438 -9.65 6.16 31.27
N THR A 439 -8.99 5.10 30.81
CA THR A 439 -7.85 4.49 31.51
C THR A 439 -6.58 4.59 30.65
N SER A 440 -5.44 4.23 31.22
CA SER A 440 -4.16 4.18 30.52
C SER A 440 -4.10 3.22 29.33
N THR A 441 -5.04 2.27 29.24
CA THR A 441 -4.96 1.09 28.36
C THR A 441 -6.31 0.76 27.69
N ASP A 442 -7.17 1.78 27.50
CA ASP A 442 -8.44 1.60 26.81
C ASP A 442 -8.27 1.05 25.38
N SER A 443 -9.15 0.13 25.00
CA SER A 443 -9.21 -0.43 23.63
C SER A 443 -10.59 -0.23 23.02
N LEU A 444 -10.64 0.25 21.79
CA LEU A 444 -11.87 0.43 21.03
C LEU A 444 -11.74 -0.16 19.63
N ALA A 445 -12.72 -0.96 19.23
CA ALA A 445 -12.87 -1.47 17.88
C ALA A 445 -14.22 -1.06 17.30
N VAL A 446 -14.22 -0.48 16.10
CA VAL A 446 -15.42 -0.23 15.30
C VAL A 446 -15.37 -1.13 14.08
N ALA A 447 -16.37 -1.99 13.95
CA ALA A 447 -16.50 -3.01 12.91
C ALA A 447 -17.75 -2.75 12.06
N ALA A 448 -17.65 -3.02 10.76
CA ALA A 448 -18.75 -2.86 9.83
C ALA A 448 -18.87 -4.04 8.86
N THR A 449 -20.09 -4.44 8.51
CA THR A 449 -20.37 -5.53 7.56
C THR A 449 -19.88 -5.22 6.14
N GLN A 450 -19.77 -3.94 5.78
CA GLN A 450 -19.48 -3.47 4.42
C GLN A 450 -20.53 -3.96 3.39
N THR A 451 -21.76 -4.15 3.84
CA THR A 451 -22.94 -4.46 3.04
C THR A 451 -24.07 -3.48 3.36
N GLY A 452 -25.13 -3.45 2.53
CA GLY A 452 -26.30 -2.63 2.80
C GLY A 452 -26.08 -1.11 2.67
N ARG A 453 -26.64 -0.34 3.60
CA ARG A 453 -26.65 1.14 3.55
C ARG A 453 -25.24 1.71 3.71
N THR A 454 -24.89 2.69 2.89
CA THR A 454 -23.63 3.43 3.01
C THR A 454 -23.75 4.62 3.96
N PHE A 455 -22.82 4.70 4.90
CA PHE A 455 -22.66 5.80 5.85
C PHE A 455 -21.38 6.57 5.52
N ALA A 456 -21.55 7.78 5.01
CA ALA A 456 -20.43 8.70 4.74
C ALA A 456 -19.82 9.28 6.02
N TYR A 457 -20.63 9.36 7.09
CA TYR A 457 -20.32 10.03 8.34
C TYR A 457 -20.99 9.33 9.52
N ALA A 458 -20.36 9.37 10.69
CA ALA A 458 -20.85 8.78 11.94
C ALA A 458 -20.73 9.75 13.14
N GLY A 459 -20.59 11.06 12.90
CA GLY A 459 -20.56 12.07 13.96
C GLY A 459 -21.90 12.22 14.69
N THR A 460 -21.88 12.86 15.86
CA THR A 460 -23.02 13.01 16.79
C THR A 460 -24.30 13.60 16.16
N ALA A 461 -24.20 14.36 15.07
CA ALA A 461 -25.36 14.90 14.36
C ALA A 461 -26.08 13.85 13.49
N THR A 462 -25.40 12.77 13.08
CA THR A 462 -25.94 11.74 12.18
C THR A 462 -26.76 10.69 12.93
N GLU A 463 -27.61 9.97 12.21
CA GLU A 463 -28.43 8.88 12.75
C GLU A 463 -27.56 7.77 13.39
N LEU A 464 -26.49 7.38 12.70
CA LEU A 464 -25.52 6.40 13.17
C LEU A 464 -24.77 6.90 14.41
N GLY A 465 -24.28 8.16 14.39
CA GLY A 465 -23.57 8.73 15.53
C GLY A 465 -24.43 8.86 16.78
N ARG A 466 -25.71 9.24 16.66
CA ARG A 466 -26.66 9.25 17.79
C ARG A 466 -26.88 7.87 18.38
N ALA A 467 -26.97 6.84 17.55
CA ALA A 467 -27.11 5.45 18.00
C ALA A 467 -25.87 4.98 18.75
N ILE A 468 -24.67 5.21 18.18
CA ILE A 468 -23.39 4.89 18.82
C ILE A 468 -23.26 5.63 20.15
N GLY A 469 -23.43 6.95 20.17
CA GLY A 469 -23.24 7.76 21.37
C GLY A 469 -24.15 7.31 22.52
N ARG A 470 -25.42 7.03 22.22
CA ARG A 470 -26.37 6.52 23.22
C ARG A 470 -25.96 5.15 23.76
N LEU A 471 -25.73 4.18 22.88
CA LEU A 471 -25.42 2.80 23.29
C LEU A 471 -24.10 2.71 24.04
N VAL A 472 -23.06 3.47 23.62
CA VAL A 472 -21.78 3.49 24.32
C VAL A 472 -21.93 4.09 25.72
N TYR A 473 -22.68 5.19 25.85
CA TYR A 473 -22.96 5.79 27.15
C TYR A 473 -23.67 4.79 28.08
N GLU A 474 -24.78 4.21 27.61
CA GLU A 474 -25.57 3.24 28.40
C GLU A 474 -24.73 1.99 28.77
N ALA A 475 -24.00 1.40 27.82
CA ALA A 475 -23.16 0.23 28.06
C ALA A 475 -22.02 0.52 29.05
N THR A 476 -21.42 1.71 28.98
CA THR A 476 -20.35 2.12 29.89
C THR A 476 -20.87 2.29 31.31
N ILE A 477 -22.00 2.97 31.50
CA ILE A 477 -22.64 3.12 32.83
C ILE A 477 -22.93 1.75 33.44
N GLU A 478 -23.54 0.84 32.68
CA GLU A 478 -23.87 -0.50 33.16
C GLU A 478 -22.61 -1.32 33.50
N ALA A 479 -21.57 -1.25 32.67
CA ALA A 479 -20.32 -1.98 32.90
C ALA A 479 -19.61 -1.49 34.17
N LEU A 480 -19.61 -0.17 34.40
CA LEU A 480 -19.07 0.43 35.63
C LEU A 480 -19.84 0.02 36.88
N ASP A 481 -21.17 -0.07 36.78
CA ASP A 481 -22.01 -0.52 37.88
C ASP A 481 -21.77 -2.01 38.20
N ARG A 482 -21.67 -2.89 37.19
CA ARG A 482 -21.28 -4.31 37.38
C ARG A 482 -19.91 -4.43 38.06
N TYR A 483 -18.92 -3.66 37.59
CA TYR A 483 -17.59 -3.61 38.18
C TYR A 483 -17.61 -3.15 39.66
N LYS A 484 -18.35 -2.08 39.98
CA LYS A 484 -18.51 -1.58 41.36
C LYS A 484 -19.14 -2.62 42.28
N ARG A 485 -20.21 -3.29 41.83
CA ARG A 485 -20.89 -4.35 42.61
C ARG A 485 -19.96 -5.54 42.88
N ARG A 486 -19.11 -5.92 41.93
CA ARG A 486 -18.15 -7.02 42.12
C ARG A 486 -17.05 -6.65 43.11
N ARG A 487 -16.51 -5.43 43.04
CA ARG A 487 -15.54 -4.95 44.04
C ARG A 487 -16.14 -4.82 45.44
N GLY A 488 -17.41 -4.41 45.56
CA GLY A 488 -18.09 -4.34 46.86
C GLY A 488 -18.45 -5.70 47.48
N ARG A 489 -18.31 -6.81 46.74
CA ARG A 489 -18.54 -8.19 47.19
C ARG A 489 -17.25 -8.95 47.53
N ARG A 490 -16.08 -8.39 47.20
CA ARG A 490 -14.75 -8.89 47.58
C ARG A 490 -14.25 -8.10 48.78
#